data_AF-A0A831T0G4-F1
#
_entry.id   AF-A0A831T0G4-F1
#
_cell.length_a   1.000
_cell.length_b   1.000
_cell.length_c   1.000
_cell.angle_alpha   90.00
_cell.angle_beta   90.00
_cell.angle_gamma   90.00
#
_symmetry.space_group_name_H-M   'P 1'
#
loop_
_entity.id
_entity.type
_entity.pdbx_description
1 polymer ?
#
loop_
_entity_poly.entity_id
_entity_poly.type
_entity_poly.pdbx_seq_one_letter_code
_entity_poly.pdbx_strand_id
1 'polypeptide(L)'
;MKPRLRKPIKKLKEPRAPKPPKARALTDELRARILEAYETMKSSPEPLRVINAQISEKLWVKRGLVMQAINEANARRELPLDQQLNDDQKKIVIENFSKFIEDCIRPPDGRHRTLAAQLGASVSAVRQARREWFKAQWGNAPDLTREQLFSIEKAYWAELKSRRLPLKEMPGVIASKLGFTPFQVMMWIDQLHDNENLLASVPDPTEEQRAAIIDAYHKYLVSEKPPENALHKTIGEAVGVTPRQVHKVLLRYRNHQRATYSVVTR
;
A
#
# COMPACT_ATOMS: atom_id res chain seq x y z
N MET A 1 14.00 59.01 26.87
CA MET A 1 14.26 58.51 25.49
C MET A 1 15.35 57.44 25.56
N LYS A 2 15.07 56.18 25.19
CA LYS A 2 16.09 55.11 25.12
C LYS A 2 16.43 54.85 23.64
N PRO A 3 17.71 54.76 23.25
CA PRO A 3 18.10 54.57 21.86
C PRO A 3 17.86 53.11 21.41
N ARG A 4 17.30 52.93 20.20
CA ARG A 4 17.10 51.62 19.58
C ARG A 4 18.43 51.06 19.07
N LEU A 5 18.87 49.94 19.64
CA LEU A 5 20.00 49.14 19.12
C LEU A 5 19.68 48.62 17.72
N ARG A 6 20.53 48.97 16.74
CA ARG A 6 20.46 48.47 15.36
C ARG A 6 20.79 46.97 15.33
N LYS A 7 19.92 46.16 14.72
CA LYS A 7 20.17 44.73 14.46
C LYS A 7 21.33 44.57 13.47
N PRO A 8 22.21 43.57 13.63
CA PRO A 8 23.32 43.34 12.71
C PRO A 8 22.83 42.88 11.33
N ILE A 9 23.42 43.45 10.29
CA ILE A 9 23.17 43.15 8.88
C ILE A 9 23.66 41.72 8.59
N LYS A 10 22.76 40.84 8.14
CA LYS A 10 23.11 39.49 7.67
C LYS A 10 24.02 39.62 6.43
N LYS A 11 25.24 39.13 6.52
CA LYS A 11 26.17 39.00 5.38
C LYS A 11 25.51 38.14 4.29
N LEU A 12 25.38 38.70 3.09
CA LEU A 12 24.94 38.00 1.88
C LEU A 12 25.92 36.88 1.56
N LYS A 13 25.42 35.63 1.49
CA LYS A 13 26.17 34.46 1.03
C LYS A 13 26.40 34.59 -0.48
N GLU A 14 27.66 34.51 -0.89
CA GLU A 14 28.04 34.49 -2.31
C GLU A 14 27.34 33.34 -3.08
N PRO A 15 26.96 33.57 -4.35
CA PRO A 15 26.27 32.58 -5.17
C PRO A 15 27.23 31.44 -5.53
N ARG A 16 27.00 30.27 -4.95
CA ARG A 16 27.70 29.03 -5.35
C ARG A 16 27.33 28.67 -6.79
N ALA A 17 28.35 28.34 -7.59
CA ALA A 17 28.19 27.91 -8.99
C ALA A 17 27.10 26.81 -9.14
N PRO A 18 26.36 26.80 -10.26
CA PRO A 18 25.29 25.83 -10.50
C PRO A 18 25.91 24.43 -10.56
N LYS A 19 25.56 23.61 -9.57
CA LYS A 19 26.00 22.23 -9.49
C LYS A 19 25.45 21.43 -10.69
N PRO A 20 26.20 20.47 -11.25
CA PRO A 20 25.76 19.69 -12.39
C PRO A 20 24.43 18.97 -12.11
N PRO A 21 23.61 18.69 -13.13
CA PRO A 21 22.34 18.02 -12.92
C PRO A 21 22.55 16.64 -12.30
N LYS A 22 21.78 16.33 -11.25
CA LYS A 22 21.82 15.02 -10.58
C LYS A 22 21.50 13.91 -11.59
N ALA A 23 22.19 12.76 -11.45
CA ALA A 23 21.96 11.57 -12.26
C ALA A 23 20.47 11.23 -12.34
N ARG A 24 19.99 10.92 -13.56
CA ARG A 24 18.57 10.66 -13.85
C ARG A 24 18.20 9.17 -13.84
N ALA A 25 19.17 8.28 -14.03
CA ALA A 25 18.98 6.84 -14.10
C ALA A 25 19.91 6.10 -13.12
N LEU A 26 19.46 4.95 -12.62
CA LEU A 26 20.26 4.05 -11.78
C LEU A 26 21.06 3.10 -12.67
N THR A 27 22.32 3.45 -12.97
CA THR A 27 23.26 2.53 -13.65
C THR A 27 23.85 1.53 -12.65
N ASP A 28 24.41 0.43 -13.14
CA ASP A 28 25.02 -0.61 -12.28
C ASP A 28 26.21 -0.06 -11.47
N GLU A 29 27.04 0.78 -12.07
CA GLU A 29 28.14 1.47 -11.37
C GLU A 29 27.62 2.41 -10.28
N LEU A 30 26.56 3.18 -10.57
CA LEU A 30 25.96 4.07 -9.58
C LEU A 30 25.32 3.26 -8.45
N ARG A 31 24.68 2.12 -8.77
CA ARG A 31 24.14 1.19 -7.77
C ARG A 31 25.25 0.70 -6.84
N ALA A 32 26.38 0.24 -7.37
CA ALA A 32 27.50 -0.22 -6.57
C ALA A 32 28.02 0.85 -5.59
N ARG A 33 28.21 2.08 -6.07
CA ARG A 33 28.67 3.22 -5.24
C ARG A 33 27.67 3.60 -4.15
N ILE A 34 26.38 3.53 -4.44
CA ILE A 34 25.32 3.76 -3.44
C ILE A 34 25.37 2.69 -2.35
N LEU A 35 25.52 1.42 -2.73
CA LEU A 35 25.56 0.31 -1.78
C LEU A 35 26.81 0.35 -0.91
N GLU A 36 27.97 0.65 -1.48
CA GLU A 36 29.21 0.85 -0.72
C GLU A 36 29.06 1.97 0.32
N ALA A 37 28.52 3.14 -0.10
CA ALA A 37 28.25 4.23 0.84
C ALA A 37 27.23 3.83 1.91
N TYR A 38 26.22 3.04 1.57
CA TYR A 38 25.24 2.52 2.52
C TYR A 38 25.85 1.57 3.53
N GLU A 39 26.73 0.65 3.14
CA GLU A 39 27.39 -0.28 4.08
C GLU A 39 28.20 0.44 5.14
N THR A 40 28.91 1.52 4.77
CA THR A 40 29.65 2.33 5.75
C THR A 40 28.75 3.03 6.78
N MET A 41 27.48 3.25 6.43
CA MET A 41 26.51 3.97 7.26
C MET A 41 25.46 3.05 7.90
N LYS A 42 25.45 1.75 7.57
CA LYS A 42 24.39 0.81 7.97
C LYS A 42 24.34 0.59 9.49
N SER A 43 25.50 0.66 10.15
CA SER A 43 25.61 0.55 11.61
C SER A 43 25.34 1.87 12.36
N SER A 44 25.06 2.96 11.63
CA SER A 44 24.71 4.24 12.23
C SER A 44 23.34 4.16 12.93
N PRO A 45 23.15 4.79 14.11
CA PRO A 45 21.85 4.88 14.77
C PRO A 45 20.86 5.81 14.03
N GLU A 46 21.31 6.50 12.98
CA GLU A 46 20.47 7.44 12.26
C GLU A 46 19.34 6.75 11.49
N PRO A 47 18.15 7.39 11.38
CA PRO A 47 17.07 6.87 10.57
C PRO A 47 17.50 6.70 9.11
N LEU A 48 17.02 5.65 8.44
CA LEU A 48 17.23 5.42 6.99
C LEU A 48 16.90 6.66 6.13
N ARG A 49 15.94 7.49 6.57
CA ARG A 49 15.60 8.75 5.90
C ARG A 49 16.79 9.74 5.89
N VAL A 50 17.57 9.78 6.95
CA VAL A 50 18.75 10.65 7.09
C VAL A 50 19.92 10.07 6.29
N ILE A 51 20.18 8.77 6.45
CA ILE A 51 21.21 8.04 5.69
C ILE A 51 21.01 8.22 4.18
N ASN A 52 19.78 8.05 3.67
CA ASN A 52 19.47 8.26 2.25
C ASN A 52 19.71 9.71 1.78
N ALA A 53 19.55 10.70 2.66
CA ALA A 53 19.86 12.10 2.35
C ALA A 53 21.37 12.31 2.26
N GLN A 54 22.12 11.80 3.23
CA GLN A 54 23.59 11.90 3.27
C GLN A 54 24.23 11.23 2.06
N ILE A 55 23.79 10.02 1.69
CA ILE A 55 24.28 9.32 0.49
C ILE A 55 23.92 10.11 -0.79
N SER A 56 22.69 10.65 -0.86
CA SER A 56 22.24 11.48 -1.98
C SER A 56 23.08 12.75 -2.15
N GLU A 57 23.50 13.36 -1.04
CA GLU A 57 24.37 14.53 -1.04
C GLU A 57 25.81 14.17 -1.39
N LYS A 58 26.36 13.09 -0.79
CA LYS A 58 27.72 12.60 -1.00
C LYS A 58 27.96 12.17 -2.45
N LEU A 59 27.02 11.44 -3.04
CA LEU A 59 27.13 10.92 -4.41
C LEU A 59 26.48 11.81 -5.47
N TRP A 60 25.96 12.97 -5.07
CA TRP A 60 25.31 13.94 -5.96
C TRP A 60 24.19 13.33 -6.84
N VAL A 61 23.35 12.49 -6.24
CA VAL A 61 22.29 11.74 -6.96
C VAL A 61 20.91 12.03 -6.40
N LYS A 62 19.86 11.70 -7.15
CA LYS A 62 18.48 11.84 -6.64
C LYS A 62 18.24 10.85 -5.51
N ARG A 63 17.65 11.33 -4.41
CA ARG A 63 17.29 10.53 -3.24
C ARG A 63 16.40 9.33 -3.58
N GLY A 64 15.54 9.45 -4.59
CA GLY A 64 14.73 8.34 -5.10
C GLY A 64 15.55 7.18 -5.65
N LEU A 65 16.66 7.47 -6.36
CA LEU A 65 17.55 6.43 -6.89
C LEU A 65 18.34 5.74 -5.76
N VAL A 66 18.75 6.49 -4.74
CA VAL A 66 19.38 5.94 -3.53
C VAL A 66 18.42 4.99 -2.81
N MET A 67 17.17 5.43 -2.61
CA MET A 67 16.13 4.60 -2.01
C MET A 67 15.88 3.33 -2.83
N GLN A 68 15.79 3.45 -4.15
CA GLN A 68 15.59 2.32 -5.05
C GLN A 68 16.74 1.30 -4.91
N ALA A 69 18.00 1.73 -5.02
CA ALA A 69 19.16 0.85 -4.93
C ALA A 69 19.26 0.12 -3.58
N ILE A 70 19.08 0.85 -2.46
CA ILE A 70 19.15 0.27 -1.11
C ILE A 70 17.98 -0.70 -0.87
N ASN A 71 16.77 -0.34 -1.33
CA ASN A 71 15.62 -1.24 -1.22
C ASN A 71 15.79 -2.51 -2.06
N GLU A 72 16.33 -2.41 -3.29
CA GLU A 72 16.66 -3.55 -4.14
C GLU A 72 17.68 -4.47 -3.45
N ALA A 73 18.76 -3.91 -2.90
CA ALA A 73 19.77 -4.70 -2.20
C ALA A 73 19.23 -5.34 -0.91
N ASN A 74 18.52 -4.60 -0.07
CA ASN A 74 17.91 -5.14 1.14
C ASN A 74 16.81 -6.16 0.83
N ALA A 75 16.15 -6.06 -0.34
CA ALA A 75 15.19 -7.07 -0.78
C ALA A 75 15.85 -8.39 -1.23
N ARG A 76 17.12 -8.36 -1.62
CA ARG A 76 17.92 -9.53 -2.02
C ARG A 76 18.74 -10.12 -0.87
N ARG A 77 18.85 -9.43 0.26
CA ARG A 77 19.55 -9.94 1.44
C ARG A 77 18.70 -11.00 2.12
N GLU A 78 19.25 -12.20 2.19
CA GLU A 78 18.72 -13.25 3.06
C GLU A 78 18.89 -12.83 4.52
N LEU A 79 17.91 -13.16 5.35
CA LEU A 79 18.02 -12.98 6.78
C LEU A 79 19.11 -13.90 7.35
N PRO A 80 19.76 -13.51 8.46
CA PRO A 80 20.60 -14.41 9.23
C PRO A 80 19.88 -15.73 9.53
N LEU A 81 20.59 -16.86 9.51
CA LEU A 81 20.00 -18.21 9.59
C LEU A 81 19.13 -18.40 10.85
N ASP A 82 19.54 -17.80 11.97
CA ASP A 82 18.85 -17.76 13.26
C ASP A 82 17.53 -16.95 13.23
N GLN A 83 17.35 -16.13 12.20
CA GLN A 83 16.16 -15.31 11.99
C GLN A 83 15.30 -15.80 10.83
N GLN A 84 15.73 -16.84 10.10
CA GLN A 84 14.94 -17.45 9.06
C GLN A 84 13.85 -18.34 9.66
N LEU A 85 12.69 -18.37 9.01
CA LEU A 85 11.66 -19.34 9.33
C LEU A 85 12.06 -20.70 8.76
N ASN A 86 11.85 -21.76 9.51
CA ASN A 86 11.89 -23.12 8.96
C ASN A 86 10.67 -23.35 8.03
N ASP A 87 10.67 -24.47 7.30
CA ASP A 87 9.64 -24.71 6.28
C ASP A 87 8.24 -24.90 6.87
N ASP A 88 8.12 -25.49 8.07
CA ASP A 88 6.84 -25.62 8.78
C ASP A 88 6.29 -24.24 9.19
N GLN A 89 7.16 -23.36 9.72
CA GLN A 89 6.80 -21.99 10.05
C GLN A 89 6.41 -21.20 8.80
N LYS A 90 7.12 -21.36 7.68
CA LYS A 90 6.73 -20.73 6.40
C LYS A 90 5.35 -21.20 5.96
N LYS A 91 5.05 -22.50 6.05
CA LYS A 91 3.74 -23.06 5.73
C LYS A 91 2.64 -22.45 6.60
N ILE A 92 2.86 -22.34 7.92
CA ILE A 92 1.92 -21.71 8.84
C ILE A 92 1.70 -20.23 8.48
N VAL A 93 2.76 -19.49 8.14
CA VAL A 93 2.65 -18.10 7.69
C VAL A 93 1.78 -18.01 6.44
N ILE A 94 2.03 -18.85 5.43
CA ILE A 94 1.29 -18.84 4.15
C ILE A 94 -0.19 -19.18 4.38
N GLU A 95 -0.48 -20.24 5.11
CA GLU A 95 -1.85 -20.68 5.39
C GLU A 95 -2.65 -19.59 6.12
N ASN A 96 -2.07 -18.97 7.15
CA ASN A 96 -2.73 -17.90 7.89
C ASN A 96 -2.88 -16.63 7.03
N PHE A 97 -1.89 -16.28 6.22
CA PHE A 97 -2.03 -15.15 5.30
C PHE A 97 -3.12 -15.36 4.27
N SER A 98 -3.23 -16.57 3.69
CA SER A 98 -4.31 -16.92 2.77
C SER A 98 -5.66 -16.74 3.45
N LYS A 99 -5.84 -17.33 4.65
CA LYS A 99 -7.07 -17.17 5.44
C LYS A 99 -7.38 -15.70 5.75
N PHE A 100 -6.39 -14.91 6.16
CA PHE A 100 -6.61 -13.50 6.42
C PHE A 100 -7.10 -12.75 5.17
N ILE A 101 -6.57 -13.07 3.99
CA ILE A 101 -6.97 -12.45 2.73
C ILE A 101 -8.37 -12.92 2.31
N GLU A 102 -8.61 -14.23 2.30
CA GLU A 102 -9.89 -14.85 1.95
C GLU A 102 -11.04 -14.32 2.82
N ASP A 103 -10.81 -14.25 4.12
CA ASP A 103 -11.82 -13.81 5.10
C ASP A 103 -11.79 -12.30 5.32
N CYS A 104 -10.88 -11.56 4.66
CA CYS A 104 -10.63 -10.12 4.84
C CYS A 104 -10.38 -9.72 6.32
N ILE A 105 -9.79 -10.62 7.12
CA ILE A 105 -9.50 -10.40 8.53
C ILE A 105 -8.31 -9.43 8.68
N ARG A 106 -8.46 -8.45 9.57
CA ARG A 106 -7.44 -7.46 9.94
C ARG A 106 -7.18 -7.50 11.45
N PRO A 107 -6.12 -8.18 11.92
CA PRO A 107 -5.73 -8.13 13.32
C PRO A 107 -5.37 -6.69 13.74
N PRO A 108 -5.63 -6.28 15.00
CA PRO A 108 -5.35 -4.93 15.50
C PRO A 108 -3.89 -4.49 15.32
N ASP A 109 -2.94 -5.38 15.62
CA ASP A 109 -1.50 -5.12 15.49
C ASP A 109 -0.97 -5.28 14.05
N GLY A 110 -1.84 -5.73 13.14
CA GLY A 110 -1.52 -6.02 11.74
C GLY A 110 -1.01 -7.45 11.51
N ARG A 111 -1.37 -8.01 10.35
CA ARG A 111 -1.15 -9.43 9.98
C ARG A 111 0.29 -9.93 10.23
N HIS A 112 1.29 -9.15 9.82
CA HIS A 112 2.70 -9.53 10.00
C HIS A 112 3.13 -9.59 11.47
N ARG A 113 2.68 -8.63 12.30
CA ARG A 113 3.06 -8.59 13.73
C ARG A 113 2.36 -9.69 14.51
N THR A 114 1.09 -9.93 14.22
CA THR A 114 0.31 -11.03 14.81
C THR A 114 0.97 -12.37 14.55
N LEU A 115 1.37 -12.66 13.30
CA LEU A 115 2.03 -13.92 12.97
C LEU A 115 3.43 -14.03 13.56
N ALA A 116 4.19 -12.93 13.57
CA ALA A 116 5.51 -12.91 14.21
C ALA A 116 5.42 -13.25 15.70
N ALA A 117 4.45 -12.67 16.41
CA ALA A 117 4.20 -12.95 17.82
C ALA A 117 3.76 -14.40 18.05
N GLN A 118 2.85 -14.94 17.22
CA GLN A 118 2.38 -16.33 17.33
C GLN A 118 3.49 -17.36 17.12
N LEU A 119 4.45 -17.06 16.24
CA LEU A 119 5.53 -17.99 15.87
C LEU A 119 6.83 -17.77 16.66
N GLY A 120 6.88 -16.78 17.55
CA GLY A 120 8.12 -16.38 18.23
C GLY A 120 9.21 -15.91 17.26
N ALA A 121 8.82 -15.36 16.10
CA ALA A 121 9.73 -15.03 15.01
C ALA A 121 9.84 -13.52 14.79
N SER A 122 10.84 -13.10 13.99
CA SER A 122 10.96 -11.69 13.62
C SER A 122 9.90 -11.29 12.59
N VAL A 123 9.41 -10.05 12.69
CA VAL A 123 8.48 -9.48 11.68
C VAL A 123 9.10 -9.46 10.28
N SER A 124 10.43 -9.34 10.19
CA SER A 124 11.15 -9.36 8.92
C SER A 124 11.05 -10.73 8.25
N ALA A 125 11.19 -11.82 9.02
CA ALA A 125 11.11 -13.18 8.52
C ALA A 125 9.72 -13.50 7.96
N VAL A 126 8.67 -13.11 8.69
CA VAL A 126 7.28 -13.24 8.24
C VAL A 126 7.04 -12.44 6.96
N ARG A 127 7.56 -11.21 6.85
CA ARG A 127 7.45 -10.39 5.63
C ARG A 127 8.18 -11.02 4.44
N GLN A 128 9.34 -11.63 4.67
CA GLN A 128 10.10 -12.31 3.63
C GLN A 128 9.33 -13.53 3.10
N ALA A 129 8.88 -14.43 3.99
CA ALA A 129 8.09 -15.60 3.60
C ALA A 129 6.82 -15.21 2.83
N ARG A 130 6.11 -14.17 3.30
CA ARG A 130 4.94 -13.61 2.59
C ARG A 130 5.32 -13.05 1.22
N ARG A 131 6.47 -12.37 1.07
CA ARG A 131 6.92 -11.84 -0.22
C ARG A 131 7.25 -12.94 -1.21
N GLU A 132 7.96 -13.98 -0.78
CA GLU A 132 8.32 -15.13 -1.60
C GLU A 132 7.07 -15.86 -2.10
N TRP A 133 6.13 -16.12 -1.19
CA TRP A 133 4.82 -16.68 -1.55
C TRP A 133 4.06 -15.79 -2.55
N PHE A 134 3.97 -14.49 -2.29
CA PHE A 134 3.32 -13.55 -3.22
C PHE A 134 3.95 -13.57 -4.61
N LYS A 135 5.29 -13.61 -4.70
CA LYS A 135 5.99 -13.69 -5.98
C LYS A 135 5.66 -14.99 -6.72
N ALA A 136 5.58 -16.11 -5.99
CA ALA A 136 5.20 -17.40 -6.57
C ALA A 136 3.74 -17.40 -7.09
N GLN A 137 2.81 -16.76 -6.36
CA GLN A 137 1.40 -16.66 -6.76
C GLN A 137 1.17 -15.67 -7.91
N TRP A 138 1.86 -14.53 -7.87
CA TRP A 138 1.73 -13.49 -8.90
C TRP A 138 2.40 -13.91 -10.22
N GLY A 139 3.49 -14.68 -10.13
CA GLY A 139 4.23 -15.14 -11.30
C GLY A 139 4.65 -13.97 -12.20
N ASN A 140 4.35 -14.08 -13.49
CA ASN A 140 4.58 -13.04 -14.50
C ASN A 140 3.30 -12.25 -14.85
N ALA A 141 2.27 -12.29 -14.01
CA ALA A 141 1.03 -11.58 -14.29
C ALA A 141 1.28 -10.05 -14.31
N PRO A 142 0.78 -9.33 -15.33
CA PRO A 142 0.94 -7.89 -15.40
C PRO A 142 0.15 -7.19 -14.30
N ASP A 143 0.57 -5.97 -13.96
CA ASP A 143 -0.22 -5.12 -13.08
C ASP A 143 -1.55 -4.75 -13.76
N LEU A 144 -2.62 -4.74 -12.96
CA LEU A 144 -3.95 -4.41 -13.46
C LEU A 144 -4.08 -2.91 -13.71
N THR A 145 -4.61 -2.57 -14.87
CA THR A 145 -4.98 -1.19 -15.20
C THR A 145 -6.18 -0.74 -14.37
N ARG A 146 -6.40 0.57 -14.31
CA ARG A 146 -7.53 1.15 -13.59
C ARG A 146 -8.89 0.65 -14.10
N GLU A 147 -9.02 0.47 -15.42
CA GLU A 147 -10.25 -0.06 -16.02
C GLU A 147 -10.49 -1.51 -15.61
N GLN A 148 -9.43 -2.32 -15.57
CA GLN A 148 -9.51 -3.71 -15.11
C GLN A 148 -9.90 -3.80 -13.62
N LEU A 149 -9.30 -2.97 -12.75
CA LEU A 149 -9.68 -2.90 -11.35
C LEU A 149 -11.15 -2.49 -11.17
N PHE A 150 -11.63 -1.56 -11.99
CA PHE A 150 -13.04 -1.18 -12.01
C PHE A 150 -13.95 -2.32 -12.45
N SER A 151 -13.59 -3.07 -13.50
CA SER A 151 -14.34 -4.24 -13.95
C SER A 151 -14.42 -5.31 -12.85
N ILE A 152 -13.34 -5.56 -12.13
CA ILE A 152 -13.32 -6.51 -10.99
C ILE A 152 -14.23 -6.00 -9.87
N GLU A 153 -14.13 -4.73 -9.50
CA GLU A 153 -14.97 -4.13 -8.46
C GLU A 153 -16.46 -4.27 -8.81
N LYS A 154 -16.86 -3.94 -10.05
CA LYS A 154 -18.23 -4.11 -10.53
C LYS A 154 -18.70 -5.56 -10.48
N ALA A 155 -17.89 -6.49 -10.98
CA ALA A 155 -18.22 -7.91 -10.96
C ALA A 155 -18.40 -8.41 -9.52
N TYR A 156 -17.51 -8.00 -8.61
CA TYR A 156 -17.61 -8.34 -7.18
C TYR A 156 -18.91 -7.86 -6.54
N TRP A 157 -19.29 -6.58 -6.75
CA TRP A 157 -20.55 -6.06 -6.20
C TRP A 157 -21.79 -6.69 -6.83
N ALA A 158 -21.73 -7.05 -8.11
CA ALA A 158 -22.81 -7.78 -8.77
C ALA A 158 -23.00 -9.18 -8.16
N GLU A 159 -21.91 -9.91 -7.90
CA GLU A 159 -21.96 -11.22 -7.24
C GLU A 159 -22.44 -11.12 -5.79
N LEU A 160 -21.97 -10.12 -5.03
CA LEU A 160 -22.46 -9.83 -3.68
C LEU A 160 -23.96 -9.52 -3.66
N LYS A 161 -24.46 -8.71 -4.61
CA LYS A 161 -25.90 -8.42 -4.71
C LYS A 161 -26.70 -9.66 -5.06
N SER A 162 -26.14 -10.55 -5.88
CA SER A 162 -26.81 -11.78 -6.30
C SER A 162 -26.98 -12.81 -5.18
N ARG A 163 -26.11 -12.76 -4.15
CA ARG A 163 -26.09 -13.68 -3.00
C ARG A 163 -26.05 -15.18 -3.34
N ARG A 164 -25.50 -15.52 -4.52
CA ARG A 164 -25.45 -16.90 -5.04
C ARG A 164 -24.22 -17.68 -4.61
N LEU A 165 -23.08 -17.02 -4.40
CA LEU A 165 -21.78 -17.67 -4.24
C LEU A 165 -21.20 -17.42 -2.85
N PRO A 166 -20.59 -18.42 -2.20
CA PRO A 166 -19.77 -18.18 -1.02
C PRO A 166 -18.66 -17.16 -1.30
N LEU A 167 -18.34 -16.29 -0.32
CA LEU A 167 -17.32 -15.25 -0.49
C LEU A 167 -15.95 -15.80 -0.93
N LYS A 168 -15.62 -17.03 -0.51
CA LYS A 168 -14.36 -17.72 -0.86
C LYS A 168 -14.29 -18.12 -2.33
N GLU A 169 -15.42 -18.38 -2.97
CA GLU A 169 -15.49 -18.83 -4.37
C GLU A 169 -15.55 -17.66 -5.36
N MET A 170 -16.00 -16.47 -4.90
CA MET A 170 -16.16 -15.29 -5.76
C MET A 170 -14.90 -14.90 -6.53
N PRO A 171 -13.69 -14.86 -5.95
CA PRO A 171 -12.49 -14.47 -6.69
C PRO A 171 -12.23 -15.38 -7.90
N GLY A 172 -12.43 -16.70 -7.77
CA GLY A 172 -12.24 -17.66 -8.85
C GLY A 172 -13.25 -17.48 -9.97
N VAL A 173 -14.52 -17.24 -9.64
CA VAL A 173 -15.58 -17.01 -10.63
C VAL A 173 -15.37 -15.69 -11.38
N ILE A 174 -15.03 -14.62 -10.66
CA ILE A 174 -14.78 -13.30 -11.26
C ILE A 174 -13.53 -13.36 -12.15
N ALA A 175 -12.46 -14.01 -11.68
CA ALA A 175 -11.24 -14.20 -12.44
C ALA A 175 -11.50 -14.95 -13.76
N SER A 176 -12.27 -16.04 -13.71
CA SER A 176 -12.65 -16.82 -14.90
C SER A 176 -13.47 -16.00 -15.89
N LYS A 177 -14.40 -15.15 -15.41
CA LYS A 177 -15.23 -14.29 -16.27
C LYS A 177 -14.44 -13.18 -16.95
N LEU A 178 -13.45 -12.61 -16.27
CA LEU A 178 -12.72 -11.44 -16.75
C LEU A 178 -11.34 -11.78 -17.36
N GLY A 179 -10.91 -13.03 -17.30
CA GLY A 179 -9.61 -13.47 -17.82
C GLY A 179 -8.41 -13.05 -16.96
N PHE A 180 -8.60 -12.94 -15.63
CA PHE A 180 -7.53 -12.63 -14.68
C PHE A 180 -7.11 -13.86 -13.87
N THR A 181 -6.02 -13.74 -13.12
CA THR A 181 -5.69 -14.76 -12.11
C THR A 181 -6.59 -14.60 -10.88
N PRO A 182 -7.03 -15.69 -10.23
CA PRO A 182 -7.77 -15.62 -8.97
C PRO A 182 -7.04 -14.81 -7.90
N PHE A 183 -5.71 -14.88 -7.87
CA PHE A 183 -4.89 -14.15 -6.92
C PHE A 183 -4.95 -12.63 -7.12
N GLN A 184 -4.89 -12.13 -8.36
CA GLN A 184 -5.06 -10.69 -8.66
C GLN A 184 -6.41 -10.16 -8.19
N VAL A 185 -7.49 -10.90 -8.47
CA VAL A 185 -8.86 -10.54 -8.05
C VAL A 185 -8.99 -10.55 -6.54
N MET A 186 -8.51 -11.60 -5.89
CA MET A 186 -8.53 -11.75 -4.44
C MET A 186 -7.77 -10.60 -3.75
N MET A 187 -6.61 -10.22 -4.27
CA MET A 187 -5.83 -9.11 -3.74
C MET A 187 -6.53 -7.76 -3.88
N TRP A 188 -7.23 -7.54 -4.99
CA TRP A 188 -8.03 -6.33 -5.15
C TRP A 188 -9.21 -6.29 -4.17
N ILE A 189 -9.90 -7.41 -3.98
CA ILE A 189 -10.98 -7.51 -2.99
C ILE A 189 -10.45 -7.26 -1.58
N ASP A 190 -9.30 -7.83 -1.21
CA ASP A 190 -8.62 -7.54 0.06
C ASP A 190 -8.36 -6.03 0.20
N GLN A 191 -7.85 -5.36 -0.82
CA GLN A 191 -7.60 -3.92 -0.79
C GLN A 191 -8.87 -3.07 -0.68
N LEU A 192 -10.00 -3.50 -1.26
CA LEU A 192 -11.29 -2.81 -1.11
C LEU A 192 -11.79 -2.81 0.35
N HIS A 193 -11.37 -3.82 1.13
CA HIS A 193 -11.72 -4.07 2.53
C HIS A 193 -10.51 -3.88 3.45
N ASP A 194 -9.82 -2.75 3.30
CA ASP A 194 -8.69 -2.38 4.16
C ASP A 194 -9.14 -2.01 5.59
N ASN A 195 -8.17 -1.71 6.47
CA ASN A 195 -8.42 -1.43 7.88
C ASN A 195 -8.97 -0.01 8.12
N GLU A 196 -10.17 0.08 8.71
CA GLU A 196 -10.82 1.33 9.08
C GLU A 196 -10.00 2.18 10.06
N ASN A 197 -9.16 1.55 10.89
CA ASN A 197 -8.32 2.25 11.86
C ASN A 197 -7.31 3.20 11.21
N LEU A 198 -6.95 2.99 9.94
CA LEU A 198 -6.07 3.91 9.19
C LEU A 198 -6.70 5.29 8.97
N LEU A 199 -8.02 5.40 9.15
CA LEU A 199 -8.80 6.62 8.94
C LEU A 199 -9.50 7.09 10.23
N ALA A 200 -9.13 6.53 11.38
CA ALA A 200 -9.74 6.88 12.66
C ALA A 200 -9.60 8.39 12.98
N SER A 201 -8.47 9.00 12.61
CA SER A 201 -8.21 10.44 12.83
C SER A 201 -8.92 11.36 11.83
N VAL A 202 -9.60 10.82 10.81
CA VAL A 202 -10.29 11.63 9.80
C VAL A 202 -11.66 12.03 10.35
N PRO A 203 -12.03 13.32 10.33
CA PRO A 203 -13.35 13.77 10.81
C PRO A 203 -14.49 13.08 10.08
N ASP A 204 -15.53 12.68 10.80
CA ASP A 204 -16.71 12.09 10.18
C ASP A 204 -17.52 13.17 9.42
N PRO A 205 -17.96 12.89 8.17
CA PRO A 205 -18.88 13.79 7.45
C PRO A 205 -20.29 13.74 8.07
N THR A 206 -21.15 14.70 7.71
CA THR A 206 -22.55 14.69 8.14
C THR A 206 -23.32 13.50 7.54
N GLU A 207 -24.47 13.13 8.12
CA GLU A 207 -25.30 12.03 7.57
C GLU A 207 -25.77 12.33 6.13
N GLU A 208 -26.09 13.59 5.82
CA GLU A 208 -26.45 14.02 4.47
C GLU A 208 -25.30 13.82 3.48
N GLN A 209 -24.08 14.22 3.87
CA GLN A 209 -22.87 14.00 3.07
C GLN A 209 -22.58 12.50 2.92
N ARG A 210 -22.78 11.71 3.98
CA ARG A 210 -22.62 10.26 3.96
C ARG A 210 -23.57 9.60 2.96
N ALA A 211 -24.85 9.97 2.97
CA ALA A 211 -25.83 9.48 2.01
C ALA A 211 -25.44 9.87 0.57
N ALA A 212 -25.07 11.13 0.34
CA ALA A 212 -24.64 11.62 -0.97
C ALA A 212 -23.39 10.88 -1.50
N ILE A 213 -22.43 10.54 -0.63
CA ILE A 213 -21.25 9.73 -0.98
C ILE A 213 -21.65 8.33 -1.42
N ILE A 214 -22.57 7.67 -0.70
CA ILE A 214 -23.03 6.31 -1.02
C ILE A 214 -23.80 6.32 -2.34
N ASP A 215 -24.67 7.30 -2.56
CA ASP A 215 -25.40 7.45 -3.82
C ASP A 215 -24.47 7.68 -5.01
N ALA A 216 -23.47 8.56 -4.85
CA ALA A 216 -22.44 8.79 -5.87
C ALA A 216 -21.64 7.52 -6.17
N TYR A 217 -21.38 6.70 -5.15
CA TYR A 217 -20.70 5.42 -5.31
C TYR A 217 -21.57 4.38 -6.04
N HIS A 218 -22.87 4.31 -5.77
CA HIS A 218 -23.78 3.45 -6.55
C HIS A 218 -23.88 3.88 -8.00
N LYS A 219 -23.92 5.20 -8.28
CA LYS A 219 -23.84 5.74 -9.64
C LYS A 219 -22.54 5.31 -10.32
N TYR A 220 -21.41 5.37 -9.62
CA TYR A 220 -20.12 4.88 -10.13
C TYR A 220 -20.15 3.38 -10.48
N LEU A 221 -20.78 2.54 -9.66
CA LEU A 221 -20.85 1.09 -9.92
C LEU A 221 -21.68 0.73 -11.16
N VAL A 222 -22.66 1.56 -11.53
CA VAL A 222 -23.46 1.35 -12.75
C VAL A 222 -22.84 1.99 -13.99
N SER A 223 -21.93 2.95 -13.85
CA SER A 223 -21.22 3.59 -14.97
C SER A 223 -20.48 2.58 -15.86
N GLU A 224 -20.34 2.92 -17.14
CA GLU A 224 -19.61 2.08 -18.11
C GLU A 224 -18.09 2.09 -17.88
N LYS A 225 -17.55 3.24 -17.45
CA LYS A 225 -16.11 3.47 -17.29
C LYS A 225 -15.79 4.12 -15.94
N PRO A 226 -14.57 3.93 -15.41
CA PRO A 226 -14.13 4.66 -14.22
C PRO A 226 -14.03 6.17 -14.53
N PRO A 227 -14.16 7.05 -13.51
CA PRO A 227 -14.03 8.49 -13.72
C PRO A 227 -12.61 8.85 -14.17
N GLU A 228 -12.42 9.94 -14.91
CA GLU A 228 -11.08 10.36 -15.35
C GLU A 228 -10.14 10.62 -14.15
N ASN A 229 -10.65 11.33 -13.14
CA ASN A 229 -9.96 11.57 -11.88
C ASN A 229 -10.20 10.42 -10.88
N ALA A 230 -9.34 10.31 -9.86
CA ALA A 230 -9.48 9.29 -8.81
C ALA A 230 -10.87 9.35 -8.14
N LEU A 231 -11.51 8.19 -7.93
CA LEU A 231 -12.88 8.07 -7.39
C LEU A 231 -13.14 8.96 -6.16
N HIS A 232 -12.27 8.85 -5.15
CA HIS A 232 -12.39 9.62 -3.92
C HIS A 232 -12.31 11.13 -4.13
N LYS A 233 -11.53 11.57 -5.13
CA LYS A 233 -11.42 12.99 -5.50
C LYS A 233 -12.70 13.45 -6.18
N THR A 234 -13.18 12.71 -7.18
CA THR A 234 -14.42 13.04 -7.91
C THR A 234 -15.64 13.14 -6.99
N ILE A 235 -15.83 12.17 -6.09
CA ILE A 235 -16.95 12.21 -5.13
C ILE A 235 -16.74 13.35 -4.11
N GLY A 236 -15.50 13.56 -3.65
CA GLY A 236 -15.19 14.62 -2.69
C GLY A 236 -15.52 16.02 -3.24
N GLU A 237 -15.16 16.28 -4.50
CA GLU A 237 -15.48 17.53 -5.20
C GLU A 237 -16.99 17.72 -5.38
N ALA A 238 -17.73 16.65 -5.70
CA ALA A 238 -19.18 16.73 -5.90
C ALA A 238 -19.97 16.97 -4.60
N VAL A 239 -19.52 16.40 -3.47
CA VAL A 239 -20.22 16.46 -2.17
C VAL A 239 -19.66 17.58 -1.28
N GLY A 240 -18.51 18.15 -1.60
CA GLY A 240 -17.84 19.18 -0.79
C GLY A 240 -17.11 18.62 0.42
N VAL A 241 -16.54 17.41 0.32
CA VAL A 241 -15.79 16.74 1.39
C VAL A 241 -14.38 16.36 0.94
N THR A 242 -13.50 16.08 1.90
CA THR A 242 -12.14 15.65 1.55
C THR A 242 -12.13 14.21 1.00
N PRO A 243 -11.20 13.85 0.08
CA PRO A 243 -11.08 12.49 -0.43
C PRO A 243 -10.89 11.42 0.66
N ARG A 244 -10.25 11.78 1.78
CA ARG A 244 -10.06 10.87 2.92
C ARG A 244 -11.37 10.59 3.65
N GLN A 245 -12.28 11.56 3.73
CA GLN A 245 -13.62 11.37 4.30
C GLN A 245 -14.46 10.44 3.41
N VAL A 246 -14.40 10.63 2.09
CA VAL A 246 -15.02 9.71 1.13
C VAL A 246 -14.48 8.30 1.34
N HIS A 247 -13.16 8.15 1.41
CA HIS A 247 -12.54 6.84 1.63
C HIS A 247 -13.01 6.17 2.92
N LYS A 248 -13.12 6.93 4.02
CA LYS A 248 -13.62 6.45 5.31
C LYS A 248 -15.06 5.93 5.22
N VAL A 249 -15.94 6.71 4.59
CA VAL A 249 -17.36 6.35 4.41
C VAL A 249 -17.49 5.10 3.53
N LEU A 250 -16.80 5.06 2.39
CA LEU A 250 -16.86 3.92 1.48
C LEU A 250 -16.29 2.66 2.13
N LEU A 251 -15.18 2.76 2.88
CA LEU A 251 -14.60 1.61 3.55
C LEU A 251 -15.56 1.00 4.57
N ARG A 252 -16.16 1.82 5.44
CA ARG A 252 -17.20 1.40 6.39
C ARG A 252 -18.40 0.77 5.68
N TYR A 253 -18.88 1.40 4.61
CA TYR A 253 -19.99 0.88 3.83
C TYR A 253 -19.67 -0.51 3.26
N ARG A 254 -18.51 -0.67 2.62
CA ARG A 254 -18.08 -1.93 2.01
C ARG A 254 -17.91 -3.04 3.05
N ASN A 255 -17.25 -2.73 4.17
CA ASN A 255 -17.06 -3.69 5.26
C ASN A 255 -18.39 -4.13 5.88
N HIS A 256 -19.32 -3.19 6.08
CA HIS A 256 -20.67 -3.51 6.56
C HIS A 256 -21.45 -4.42 5.60
N GLN A 257 -21.38 -4.16 4.28
CA GLN A 257 -22.03 -5.02 3.28
C GLN A 257 -21.45 -6.44 3.27
N ARG A 258 -20.13 -6.58 3.45
CA ARG A 258 -19.48 -7.89 3.51
C ARG A 258 -19.81 -8.63 4.81
N ALA A 259 -19.83 -7.93 5.95
CA ALA A 259 -20.14 -8.51 7.25
C ALA A 259 -21.59 -9.00 7.37
N THR A 260 -22.53 -8.37 6.65
CA THR A 260 -23.95 -8.75 6.61
C THR A 260 -24.28 -9.72 5.48
N TYR A 261 -23.28 -10.12 4.69
CA TYR A 261 -23.47 -11.02 3.57
C TYR A 261 -23.76 -12.45 4.04
N SER A 262 -24.83 -13.03 3.52
CA SER A 262 -25.14 -14.45 3.63
C SER A 262 -25.57 -15.00 2.26
N VAL A 263 -25.19 -16.24 2.00
CA VAL A 263 -25.61 -16.96 0.79
C VAL A 263 -27.09 -17.31 0.94
N VAL A 264 -27.87 -17.11 -0.11
CA VAL A 264 -29.26 -17.60 -0.15
C VAL A 264 -29.20 -19.07 -0.53
N THR A 265 -29.30 -19.95 0.47
CA THR A 265 -29.51 -21.38 0.22
C THR A 265 -30.90 -21.55 -0.37
N ARG A 266 -30.99 -21.97 -1.63
CA ARG A 266 -32.24 -22.41 -2.26
C ARG A 266 -32.38 -23.91 -2.11
#